data_AF-A0A535AXC6-F1
#
_entry.id   AF-A0A535AXC6-F1
#
_cell.length_a   1.000
_cell.length_b   1.000
_cell.length_c   1.000
_cell.angle_alpha   90.00
_cell.angle_beta   90.00
_cell.angle_gamma   90.00
#
_symmetry.space_group_name_H-M   'P 1'
#
loop_
_entity.id
_entity.type
_entity.pdbx_description
1 polymer ?
#
loop_
_entity_poly.entity_id
_entity_poly.type
_entity_poly.pdbx_seq_one_letter_code
_entity_poly.pdbx_strand_id
1 'polypeptide(L)'
;MQHEYGVKLNDIEWFTWMPRPRMEIEMPDRYSVHQIPPDRKPDQMLFNGELDAVICASLFPSLLNPPPHVRRLFENYEEVEAAYFKKTGIFPIMHSVALRQELWQENPWIARSLFKAFQRAKENAYERLNDTSPYKISLAWFRGPVEEQREILGDDPWPYGLEKNRHVVAALMDYLYEQGLVKEKLEVEKLFAPNTLDL
;
A
#
# COMPACT_ATOMS: atom_id res chain seq x y z
N MET A 1 11.95 -5.58 -0.22
CA MET A 1 13.02 -6.20 0.61
C MET A 1 13.87 -7.16 -0.18
N GLN A 2 13.35 -8.34 -0.57
CA GLN A 2 14.16 -9.35 -1.27
C GLN A 2 14.64 -8.90 -2.66
N HIS A 3 13.75 -8.38 -3.50
CA HIS A 3 14.10 -7.96 -4.87
C HIS A 3 14.94 -6.68 -4.91
N GLU A 4 14.73 -5.77 -3.94
CA GLU A 4 15.42 -4.46 -3.93
C GLU A 4 16.74 -4.48 -3.15
N TYR A 5 16.80 -5.20 -2.04
CA TYR A 5 17.92 -5.17 -1.09
C TYR A 5 18.54 -6.56 -0.82
N GLY A 6 18.08 -7.61 -1.50
CA GLY A 6 18.60 -8.97 -1.32
C GLY A 6 18.28 -9.62 0.03
N VAL A 7 17.46 -8.97 0.87
CA VAL A 7 17.08 -9.49 2.20
C VAL A 7 16.04 -10.58 2.02
N LYS A 8 16.43 -11.83 2.27
CA LYS A 8 15.53 -12.98 2.18
C LYS A 8 14.56 -12.97 3.35
N LEU A 9 13.28 -13.17 3.05
CA LEU A 9 12.24 -13.13 4.08
C LEU A 9 12.32 -14.32 5.06
N ASN A 10 12.92 -15.46 4.66
CA ASN A 10 13.11 -16.62 5.53
C ASN A 10 14.26 -16.44 6.55
N ASP A 11 15.12 -15.44 6.36
CA ASP A 11 16.23 -15.14 7.28
C ASP A 11 15.76 -14.24 8.45
N ILE A 12 14.48 -13.86 8.47
CA ILE A 12 13.89 -12.94 9.45
C ILE A 12 12.93 -13.70 10.38
N GLU A 13 13.02 -13.39 11.67
CA GLU A 13 12.00 -13.75 12.66
C GLU A 13 10.89 -12.69 12.65
N TRP A 14 9.71 -13.07 12.16
CA TRP A 14 8.59 -12.16 11.98
C TRP A 14 7.67 -12.16 13.19
N PHE A 15 7.26 -10.96 13.59
CA PHE A 15 6.30 -10.77 14.67
C PHE A 15 5.07 -10.04 14.16
N THR A 16 3.91 -10.70 14.14
CA THR A 16 2.65 -10.14 13.67
C THR A 16 1.84 -9.58 14.83
N TRP A 17 1.39 -8.33 14.69
CA TRP A 17 0.50 -7.70 15.65
C TRP A 17 -0.82 -7.32 15.00
N MET A 18 -1.81 -8.18 15.23
CA MET A 18 -3.19 -7.94 14.82
C MET A 18 -4.10 -8.26 16.01
N PRO A 19 -4.47 -7.25 16.84
CA PRO A 19 -5.32 -7.48 18.01
C PRO A 19 -6.71 -8.02 17.64
N ARG A 20 -7.14 -7.83 16.38
CA ARG A 20 -8.27 -8.52 15.78
C ARG A 20 -7.88 -8.99 14.38
N PRO A 21 -7.82 -10.31 14.10
CA PRO A 21 -7.56 -10.79 12.76
C PRO A 21 -8.68 -10.32 11.83
N ARG A 22 -8.30 -9.77 10.67
CA ARG A 22 -9.27 -9.35 9.63
C ARG A 22 -9.54 -10.44 8.61
N MET A 23 -8.62 -11.40 8.52
CA MET A 23 -8.66 -12.54 7.61
C MET A 23 -7.78 -13.64 8.21
N GLU A 24 -8.18 -14.89 8.07
CA GLU A 24 -7.33 -16.04 8.36
C GLU A 24 -6.40 -16.27 7.18
N ILE A 25 -5.09 -16.28 7.45
CA ILE A 25 -4.05 -16.53 6.45
C ILE A 25 -3.18 -17.65 6.99
N GLU A 26 -3.09 -18.75 6.24
CA GLU A 26 -2.11 -19.79 6.50
C GLU A 26 -0.74 -19.29 6.04
N MET A 27 0.17 -19.07 6.99
CA MET A 27 1.55 -18.68 6.68
C MET A 27 2.35 -19.91 6.24
N PRO A 28 3.16 -19.82 5.17
CA PRO A 28 3.99 -20.95 4.76
C PRO A 28 5.04 -21.32 5.82
N ASP A 29 5.22 -22.62 6.06
CA ASP A 29 6.12 -23.18 7.09
C ASP A 29 7.59 -22.75 6.97
N ARG A 30 8.00 -22.22 5.81
CA ARG A 30 9.37 -21.74 5.57
C ARG A 30 9.68 -20.40 6.23
N TYR A 31 8.68 -19.72 6.81
CA TYR A 31 8.84 -18.45 7.51
C TYR A 31 8.69 -18.65 9.02
N SER A 32 9.59 -18.05 9.80
CA SER A 32 9.43 -17.98 11.26
C SER A 32 8.49 -16.83 11.60
N VAL A 33 7.23 -17.14 11.92
CA VAL A 33 6.20 -16.13 12.21
C VAL A 33 5.60 -16.36 13.60
N HIS A 34 5.61 -15.33 14.43
CA HIS A 34 5.12 -15.34 15.80
C HIS A 34 4.05 -14.27 15.99
N GLN A 35 2.95 -14.61 16.66
CA GLN A 35 1.93 -13.62 17.01
C GLN A 35 2.36 -12.87 18.27
N ILE A 36 2.39 -11.53 18.21
CA ILE A 36 2.58 -10.70 19.40
C ILE A 36 1.32 -10.81 20.29
N PRO A 37 1.49 -11.13 21.59
CA PRO A 37 0.38 -11.18 22.54
C PRO A 37 -0.46 -9.88 22.57
N PRO A 38 -1.80 -9.95 22.73
CA PRO A 38 -2.67 -8.77 22.67
C PRO A 38 -2.39 -7.69 23.73
N ASP A 39 -1.80 -8.07 24.85
CA ASP A 39 -1.40 -7.20 25.96
C ASP A 39 -0.07 -6.46 25.71
N ARG A 40 0.63 -6.82 24.62
CA ARG A 40 1.90 -6.21 24.22
C ARG A 40 1.72 -5.31 23.00
N LYS A 41 2.60 -4.31 22.90
CA LYS A 41 2.57 -3.33 21.81
C LYS A 41 3.91 -3.31 21.05
N PRO A 42 3.91 -3.37 19.72
CA PRO A 42 5.15 -3.42 18.93
C PRO A 42 6.09 -2.23 19.15
N ASP A 43 5.56 -1.03 19.36
CA ASP A 43 6.36 0.17 19.65
C ASP A 43 7.15 0.04 20.95
N GLN A 44 6.55 -0.53 22.00
CA GLN A 44 7.24 -0.76 23.27
C GLN A 44 8.28 -1.87 23.16
N MET A 45 7.97 -2.93 22.40
CA MET A 45 8.93 -4.00 22.13
C MET A 45 10.16 -3.48 21.38
N LEU A 46 9.96 -2.60 20.39
CA LEU A 46 11.05 -1.91 19.70
C LEU A 46 11.88 -1.05 20.67
N PHE A 47 11.23 -0.29 21.56
CA PHE A 47 11.93 0.58 22.51
C PHE A 47 12.78 -0.21 23.51
N ASN A 48 12.31 -1.39 23.90
CA ASN A 48 13.00 -2.29 24.82
C ASN A 48 14.09 -3.14 24.15
N GLY A 49 14.27 -3.04 22.82
CA GLY A 49 15.23 -3.85 22.06
C GLY A 49 14.79 -5.30 21.86
N GLU A 50 13.49 -5.59 22.02
CA GLU A 50 12.91 -6.91 21.77
C GLU A 50 12.56 -7.14 20.29
N LEU A 51 12.43 -6.05 19.51
CA LEU A 51 12.31 -6.06 18.06
C LEU A 51 13.38 -5.16 17.47
N ASP A 52 14.05 -5.60 16.41
CA ASP A 52 15.05 -4.78 15.71
C ASP A 52 14.41 -3.71 14.81
N ALA A 53 13.22 -4.01 14.28
CA ALA A 53 12.48 -3.14 13.38
C ALA A 53 10.97 -3.39 13.47
N VAL A 54 10.19 -2.36 13.11
CA VAL A 54 8.72 -2.44 13.05
C VAL A 54 8.25 -1.85 11.72
N ILE A 55 7.40 -2.60 11.01
CA ILE A 55 6.71 -2.15 9.79
C ILE A 55 5.23 -1.99 10.13
N CYS A 56 4.67 -0.79 9.96
CA CYS A 56 3.30 -0.48 10.31
C CYS A 56 2.63 0.41 9.27
N ALA A 57 1.41 0.04 8.86
CA ALA A 57 0.59 0.88 7.97
C ALA A 57 0.09 2.16 8.64
N SER A 58 -0.01 2.17 9.97
CA SER A 58 -0.35 3.36 10.76
C SER A 58 0.71 3.54 11.83
N LEU A 59 1.31 4.72 11.88
CA LEU A 59 2.36 5.03 12.84
C LEU A 59 1.77 5.09 14.26
N PHE A 60 2.42 4.42 15.21
CA PHE A 60 2.09 4.59 16.63
C PHE A 60 2.41 6.02 17.08
N PRO A 61 1.55 6.71 17.84
CA PRO A 61 1.84 8.06 18.31
C PRO A 61 3.15 8.19 19.10
N SER A 62 3.56 7.13 19.81
CA SER A 62 4.85 7.05 20.52
C SER A 62 6.06 7.17 19.59
N LEU A 63 5.93 6.82 18.30
CA LEU A 63 7.00 6.95 17.31
C LEU A 63 7.11 8.37 16.73
N LEU A 64 6.22 9.31 17.11
CA LEU A 64 6.38 10.73 16.76
C LEU A 64 7.49 11.40 17.57
N ASN A 65 7.78 10.86 18.77
CA ASN A 65 8.90 11.28 19.60
C ASN A 65 9.53 10.04 20.27
N PRO A 66 10.25 9.20 19.50
CA PRO A 66 10.78 7.95 19.98
C PRO A 66 12.02 8.16 20.88
N PRO A 67 12.44 7.16 21.67
CA PRO A 67 13.71 7.18 22.38
C PRO A 67 14.91 7.42 21.43
N PRO A 68 16.04 7.99 21.91
CA PRO A 68 17.17 8.35 21.05
C PRO A 68 17.81 7.21 20.26
N HIS A 69 17.66 5.96 20.72
CA HIS A 69 18.19 4.77 20.05
C HIS A 69 17.26 4.21 18.96
N VAL A 70 16.10 4.84 18.74
CA VAL A 70 15.11 4.42 17.74
C VAL A 70 14.99 5.48 16.66
N ARG A 71 15.09 5.05 15.40
CA ARG A 71 15.08 5.94 14.22
C ARG A 71 14.39 5.27 13.04
N ARG A 72 14.06 6.04 12.00
CA ARG A 72 13.62 5.47 10.73
C ARG A 72 14.78 4.69 10.09
N LEU A 73 14.46 3.57 9.46
CA LEU A 73 15.46 2.80 8.70
C LEU A 73 16.08 3.64 7.58
N PHE A 74 15.23 4.40 6.88
CA PHE A 74 15.62 5.43 5.91
C PHE A 74 15.19 6.80 6.44
N GLU A 75 16.16 7.62 6.82
CA GLU A 75 15.88 9.00 7.27
C GLU A 75 15.47 9.88 6.10
N ASN A 76 16.00 9.60 4.90
CA ASN A 76 15.64 10.20 3.61
C ASN A 76 14.58 9.37 2.84
N TYR A 77 13.55 8.88 3.54
CA TYR A 77 12.54 7.98 2.98
C TYR A 77 11.90 8.51 1.67
N GLU A 78 11.66 9.81 1.54
CA GLU A 78 11.07 10.42 0.33
C GLU A 78 11.97 10.22 -0.89
N GLU A 79 13.29 10.36 -0.74
CA GLU A 79 14.26 10.12 -1.81
C GLU A 79 14.32 8.64 -2.18
N VAL A 80 14.29 7.75 -1.19
CA VAL A 80 14.32 6.29 -1.40
C VAL A 80 13.05 5.83 -2.12
N GLU A 81 11.88 6.32 -1.71
CA GLU A 81 10.59 6.04 -2.34
C GLU A 81 10.53 6.61 -3.77
N ALA A 82 10.99 7.85 -3.97
CA ALA A 82 11.07 8.46 -5.30
C ALA A 82 12.02 7.71 -6.23
N ALA A 83 13.18 7.27 -5.73
CA ALA A 83 14.14 6.47 -6.49
C ALA A 83 13.54 5.11 -6.89
N TYR A 84 12.83 4.46 -5.97
CA TYR A 84 12.13 3.21 -6.26
C TYR A 84 11.05 3.41 -7.33
N PHE A 85 10.23 4.46 -7.22
CA PHE A 85 9.23 4.79 -8.24
C PHE A 85 9.88 5.07 -9.60
N LYS A 86 10.93 5.90 -9.66
CA LYS A 86 11.65 6.19 -10.90
C LYS A 86 12.24 4.94 -11.56
N LYS A 87 12.73 3.99 -10.75
CA LYS A 87 13.32 2.73 -11.22
C LYS A 87 12.27 1.75 -11.75
N THR A 88 11.10 1.67 -11.11
CA THR A 88 10.15 0.57 -11.32
C THR A 88 8.82 1.00 -11.95
N GLY A 89 8.48 2.28 -11.87
CA GLY A 89 7.15 2.80 -12.15
C GLY A 89 6.07 2.30 -11.18
N ILE A 90 6.46 1.69 -10.05
CA ILE A 90 5.52 1.12 -9.07
C ILE A 90 5.33 2.12 -7.94
N PHE A 91 4.13 2.69 -7.86
CA PHE A 91 3.63 3.36 -6.66
C PHE A 91 2.63 2.43 -5.96
N PRO A 92 2.70 2.23 -4.63
CA PRO A 92 1.91 1.20 -3.96
C PRO A 92 0.39 1.33 -4.17
N ILE A 93 -0.27 0.20 -4.44
CA ILE A 93 -1.74 0.13 -4.47
C ILE A 93 -2.25 0.36 -3.05
N MET A 94 -3.01 1.43 -2.85
CA MET A 94 -3.58 1.76 -1.53
C MET A 94 -4.85 0.94 -1.25
N HIS A 95 -5.81 0.97 -2.17
CA HIS A 95 -7.12 0.33 -2.02
C HIS A 95 -7.67 -0.20 -3.36
N SER A 96 -8.47 -1.26 -3.30
CA SER A 96 -9.31 -1.73 -4.40
C SER A 96 -10.79 -1.71 -4.00
N VAL A 97 -11.67 -1.59 -4.99
CA VAL A 97 -13.12 -1.69 -4.78
C VAL A 97 -13.54 -3.11 -5.15
N ALA A 98 -14.03 -3.86 -4.17
CA ALA A 98 -14.56 -5.20 -4.37
C ALA A 98 -16.09 -5.16 -4.50
N LEU A 99 -16.62 -5.99 -5.40
CA LEU A 99 -18.05 -6.23 -5.58
C LEU A 99 -18.35 -7.69 -5.30
N ARG A 100 -19.47 -7.95 -4.62
CA ARG A 100 -20.00 -9.32 -4.53
C ARG A 100 -20.32 -9.82 -5.93
N GLN A 101 -19.83 -11.01 -6.25
CA GLN A 101 -19.94 -11.56 -7.59
C GLN A 101 -21.40 -11.73 -8.02
N GLU A 102 -22.29 -12.19 -7.12
CA GLU A 102 -23.72 -12.35 -7.44
C GLU A 102 -24.36 -11.01 -7.83
N LEU A 103 -24.06 -9.94 -7.08
CA LEU A 103 -24.59 -8.61 -7.34
C LEU A 103 -24.13 -8.07 -8.70
N TRP A 104 -22.87 -8.27 -9.05
CA TRP A 104 -22.35 -7.86 -10.36
C TRP A 104 -22.98 -8.68 -11.51
N GLN A 105 -23.18 -9.98 -11.33
CA GLN A 105 -23.80 -10.84 -12.35
C GLN A 105 -25.26 -10.42 -12.63
N GLU A 106 -26.02 -10.09 -11.58
CA GLU A 106 -27.39 -9.59 -11.71
C GLU A 106 -27.44 -8.16 -12.26
N ASN A 107 -26.43 -7.34 -11.97
CA ASN A 107 -26.39 -5.92 -12.33
C ASN A 107 -25.01 -5.50 -12.89
N PRO A 108 -24.61 -5.96 -14.10
CA PRO A 108 -23.24 -5.74 -14.60
C PRO A 108 -22.85 -4.27 -14.76
N TRP A 109 -23.83 -3.39 -14.94
CA TRP A 109 -23.63 -1.95 -15.06
C TRP A 109 -23.02 -1.31 -13.82
N ILE A 110 -23.18 -1.90 -12.62
CA ILE A 110 -22.69 -1.35 -11.35
C ILE A 110 -21.17 -1.15 -11.38
N ALA A 111 -20.41 -2.09 -11.93
CA ALA A 111 -18.95 -2.01 -11.93
C ALA A 111 -18.45 -0.77 -12.71
N ARG A 112 -18.97 -0.53 -13.92
CA ARG A 112 -18.61 0.67 -14.71
C ARG A 112 -19.13 1.95 -14.08
N SER A 113 -20.33 1.94 -13.49
CA SER A 113 -20.89 3.11 -12.82
C SER A 113 -20.07 3.52 -11.59
N LEU A 114 -19.68 2.56 -10.75
CA LEU A 114 -18.83 2.82 -9.59
C LEU A 114 -17.44 3.32 -10.01
N PHE A 115 -16.83 2.70 -11.02
CA PHE A 115 -15.55 3.16 -11.56
C PHE A 115 -15.63 4.64 -11.95
N LYS A 116 -16.62 5.01 -12.77
CA LYS A 116 -16.81 6.40 -13.24
C LYS A 116 -17.09 7.35 -12.08
N ALA A 117 -17.91 6.94 -11.12
CA ALA A 117 -18.25 7.76 -9.96
C ALA A 117 -17.01 8.04 -9.08
N PHE A 118 -16.21 7.02 -8.78
CA PHE A 118 -14.99 7.18 -7.99
C PHE A 118 -13.91 7.93 -8.75
N GLN A 119 -13.77 7.69 -10.05
CA GLN A 119 -12.85 8.46 -10.90
C GLN A 119 -13.22 9.95 -10.86
N ARG A 120 -14.51 10.29 -11.02
CA ARG A 120 -14.97 11.68 -10.92
C ARG A 120 -14.75 12.27 -9.52
N ALA A 121 -14.96 11.48 -8.47
CA ALA A 121 -14.70 11.92 -7.10
C ALA A 121 -13.20 12.23 -6.86
N LYS A 122 -12.30 11.40 -7.41
CA LYS A 122 -10.85 11.61 -7.39
C LYS A 122 -10.45 12.88 -8.12
N GLU A 123 -10.96 13.07 -9.34
CA GLU A 123 -10.73 14.29 -10.14
C GLU A 123 -11.16 15.54 -9.38
N ASN A 124 -12.36 15.54 -8.78
CA ASN A 124 -12.84 16.66 -7.96
C ASN A 124 -11.91 16.93 -6.75
N ALA A 125 -11.29 15.90 -6.16
CA ALA A 125 -10.34 16.07 -5.06
C ALA A 125 -9.03 16.71 -5.53
N TYR A 126 -8.51 16.29 -6.69
CA TYR A 126 -7.30 16.88 -7.28
C TYR A 126 -7.54 18.31 -7.77
N GLU A 127 -8.70 18.58 -8.39
CA GLU A 127 -9.12 19.95 -8.74
C GLU A 127 -9.12 20.86 -7.51
N ARG A 128 -9.64 20.39 -6.36
CA ARG A 128 -9.62 21.15 -5.10
C ARG A 128 -8.23 21.36 -4.55
N LEU A 129 -7.31 20.41 -4.71
CA LEU A 129 -5.93 20.53 -4.27
C LEU A 129 -5.13 21.51 -5.15
N ASN A 130 -5.47 21.57 -6.44
CA ASN A 130 -4.88 22.51 -7.41
C ASN A 130 -5.50 23.92 -7.35
N ASP A 131 -6.60 24.10 -6.63
CA ASP A 131 -7.19 25.41 -6.38
C ASP A 131 -6.16 26.31 -5.67
N THR A 132 -6.00 27.52 -6.18
CA THR A 132 -5.01 28.46 -5.68
C THR A 132 -5.38 29.09 -4.33
N SER A 133 -6.57 28.83 -3.81
CA SER A 133 -6.99 29.28 -2.49
C SER A 133 -6.18 28.63 -1.35
N PRO A 134 -5.72 29.40 -0.35
CA PRO A 134 -4.82 28.90 0.70
C PRO A 134 -5.50 28.04 1.79
N TYR A 135 -6.80 27.75 1.70
CA TYR A 135 -7.59 27.19 2.81
C TYR A 135 -8.10 25.75 2.61
N LYS A 136 -7.52 24.98 1.69
CA LYS A 136 -8.04 23.64 1.34
C LYS A 136 -7.62 22.55 2.31
N ILE A 137 -6.39 22.64 2.78
CA ILE A 137 -5.84 21.79 3.84
C ILE A 137 -5.14 22.70 4.85
N SER A 138 -5.20 22.36 6.13
CA SER A 138 -4.62 23.14 7.22
C SER A 138 -3.09 23.02 7.28
N LEU A 139 -2.42 23.18 6.13
CA LEU A 139 -0.97 23.13 5.96
C LEU A 139 -0.54 24.39 5.18
N ALA A 140 0.20 25.29 5.84
CA ALA A 140 0.50 26.62 5.31
C ALA A 140 1.29 26.61 3.98
N TRP A 141 2.22 25.65 3.85
CA TRP A 141 3.13 25.55 2.70
C TRP A 141 2.87 24.30 1.87
N PHE A 142 1.61 23.90 1.72
CA PHE A 142 1.27 22.63 1.06
C PHE A 142 1.59 22.57 -0.44
N ARG A 143 1.73 23.72 -1.10
CA ARG A 143 1.96 23.78 -2.55
C ARG A 143 3.31 23.21 -2.97
N GLY A 144 4.37 23.48 -2.20
CA GLY A 144 5.71 22.92 -2.47
C GLY A 144 5.67 21.39 -2.53
N PRO A 145 5.19 20.71 -1.47
CA PRO A 145 5.00 19.25 -1.50
C PRO A 145 4.13 18.73 -2.64
N VAL A 146 3.08 19.46 -3.05
CA VAL A 146 2.23 19.08 -4.19
C VAL A 146 3.00 19.17 -5.52
N GLU A 147 3.80 20.22 -5.70
CA GLU A 147 4.62 20.44 -6.90
C GLU A 147 5.74 19.39 -6.98
N GLU A 148 6.46 19.14 -5.88
CA GLU A 148 7.49 18.09 -5.79
C GLU A 148 6.92 16.70 -6.06
N GLN A 149 5.74 16.39 -5.50
CA GLN A 149 5.05 15.14 -5.78
C GLN A 149 4.72 15.00 -7.27
N ARG A 150 4.23 16.06 -7.91
CA ARG A 150 3.90 16.05 -9.35
C ARG A 150 5.15 15.83 -10.21
N GLU A 151 6.29 16.42 -9.84
CA GLU A 151 7.56 16.21 -10.55
C GLU A 151 8.02 14.74 -10.49
N ILE A 152 7.75 14.05 -9.38
CA ILE A 152 8.19 12.67 -9.16
C ILE A 152 7.17 11.67 -9.72
N LEU A 153 5.89 11.83 -9.40
CA LEU A 153 4.82 10.86 -9.65
C LEU A 153 3.91 11.22 -10.83
N GLY A 154 4.04 12.41 -11.40
CA GLY A 154 3.17 12.94 -12.44
C GLY A 154 1.84 13.49 -11.91
N ASP A 155 0.91 13.76 -12.83
CA ASP A 155 -0.37 14.41 -12.52
C ASP A 155 -1.38 13.50 -11.81
N ASP A 156 -1.24 12.19 -11.97
CA ASP A 156 -2.13 11.18 -11.37
C ASP A 156 -1.30 10.06 -10.72
N PRO A 157 -0.86 10.24 -9.45
CA PRO A 157 -0.06 9.24 -8.74
C PRO A 157 -0.82 7.94 -8.45
N TRP A 158 -2.17 7.98 -8.47
CA TRP A 158 -3.03 6.82 -8.22
C TRP A 158 -4.00 6.62 -9.37
N PRO A 159 -3.51 6.21 -10.56
CA PRO A 159 -4.37 6.01 -11.72
C PRO A 159 -5.40 4.91 -11.45
N TYR A 160 -6.63 5.10 -11.92
CA TYR A 160 -7.63 4.04 -11.93
C TYR A 160 -7.63 3.34 -13.28
N GLY A 161 -8.03 2.06 -13.27
CA GLY A 161 -8.06 1.20 -14.46
C GLY A 161 -7.03 0.09 -14.36
N LEU A 162 -7.35 -1.07 -14.90
CA LEU A 162 -6.42 -2.20 -14.86
C LEU A 162 -5.17 -1.90 -15.69
N GLU A 163 -5.34 -1.41 -16.92
CA GLU A 163 -4.23 -1.30 -17.86
C GLU A 163 -3.10 -0.40 -17.34
N LYS A 164 -3.45 0.74 -16.75
CA LYS A 164 -2.49 1.67 -16.13
C LYS A 164 -1.75 1.08 -14.92
N ASN A 165 -2.34 0.08 -14.27
CA ASN A 165 -1.80 -0.57 -13.06
C ASN A 165 -1.34 -2.01 -13.31
N ARG A 166 -1.36 -2.48 -14.56
CA ARG A 166 -1.16 -3.89 -14.90
C ARG A 166 0.17 -4.41 -14.37
N HIS A 167 1.25 -3.66 -14.56
CA HIS A 167 2.58 -4.03 -14.06
C HIS A 167 2.63 -4.05 -12.53
N VAL A 168 1.93 -3.12 -11.86
CA VAL A 168 1.84 -3.06 -10.39
C VAL A 168 1.10 -4.29 -9.85
N VAL A 169 -0.05 -4.64 -10.43
CA VAL A 169 -0.84 -5.80 -9.99
C VAL A 169 -0.11 -7.10 -10.34
N ALA A 170 0.56 -7.18 -11.49
CA ALA A 170 1.38 -8.33 -11.86
C ALA A 170 2.53 -8.53 -10.85
N ALA A 171 3.24 -7.46 -10.48
CA ALA A 171 4.30 -7.52 -9.47
C ALA A 171 3.76 -7.96 -8.09
N LEU A 172 2.58 -7.48 -7.67
CA LEU A 172 1.93 -7.96 -6.47
C LEU A 172 1.65 -9.47 -6.54
N MET A 173 1.11 -9.96 -7.66
CA MET A 173 0.85 -11.38 -7.86
C MET A 173 2.13 -12.23 -7.85
N ASP A 174 3.21 -11.73 -8.42
CA ASP A 174 4.54 -12.36 -8.32
C ASP A 174 4.99 -12.47 -6.87
N TYR A 175 4.91 -11.38 -6.11
CA TYR A 175 5.28 -11.39 -4.70
C TYR A 175 4.43 -12.33 -3.87
N LEU A 176 3.10 -12.34 -4.06
CA LEU A 176 2.21 -13.24 -3.33
C LEU A 176 2.53 -14.71 -3.62
N TYR A 177 2.85 -15.04 -4.88
CA TYR A 177 3.18 -16.40 -5.29
C TYR A 177 4.56 -16.84 -4.75
N GLU A 178 5.59 -16.01 -4.92
CA GLU A 178 6.93 -16.26 -4.39
C GLU A 178 6.93 -16.38 -2.86
N GLN A 179 6.10 -15.58 -2.19
CA GLN A 179 5.89 -15.64 -0.74
C GLN A 179 4.99 -16.79 -0.31
N GLY A 180 4.42 -17.56 -1.24
CA GLY A 180 3.59 -18.72 -0.93
C GLY A 180 2.24 -18.38 -0.29
N LEU A 181 1.82 -17.12 -0.38
CA LEU A 181 0.51 -16.65 0.09
C LEU A 181 -0.62 -17.03 -0.87
N VAL A 182 -0.29 -17.34 -2.12
CA VAL A 182 -1.20 -17.93 -3.10
C VAL A 182 -0.58 -19.20 -3.70
N LYS A 183 -1.41 -20.21 -3.95
CA LYS A 183 -0.97 -21.49 -4.52
C LYS A 183 -0.69 -21.42 -6.02
N GLU A 184 -1.33 -20.50 -6.71
CA GLU A 184 -1.21 -20.29 -8.16
C GLU A 184 -1.24 -18.80 -8.50
N LYS A 185 -0.54 -18.43 -9.58
CA LYS A 185 -0.56 -17.07 -10.11
C LYS A 185 -1.78 -16.92 -11.01
N LEU A 186 -2.81 -16.24 -10.51
CA LEU A 186 -3.96 -15.87 -11.33
C LEU A 186 -3.56 -14.83 -12.39
N GLU A 187 -4.16 -14.94 -13.57
CA GLU A 187 -4.09 -13.88 -14.58
C GLU A 187 -4.75 -12.62 -14.04
N VAL A 188 -4.09 -11.48 -14.25
CA VAL A 188 -4.49 -10.22 -13.62
C VAL A 188 -5.92 -9.82 -14.02
N GLU A 189 -6.32 -10.07 -15.26
CA GLU A 189 -7.67 -9.81 -15.78
C GLU A 189 -8.76 -10.55 -15.01
N LYS A 190 -8.46 -11.76 -14.51
CA LYS A 190 -9.42 -12.59 -13.76
C LYS A 190 -9.73 -12.01 -12.38
N LEU A 191 -8.92 -11.06 -11.89
CA LEU A 191 -9.13 -10.37 -10.63
C LEU A 191 -10.18 -9.25 -10.74
N PHE A 192 -10.55 -8.83 -11.96
CA PHE A 192 -11.42 -7.69 -12.20
C PHE A 192 -12.66 -8.09 -13.01
N ALA A 193 -13.71 -7.27 -12.93
CA ALA A 193 -14.90 -7.45 -13.75
C ALA A 193 -14.53 -7.31 -15.25
N PRO A 194 -14.87 -8.28 -16.13
CA PRO A 194 -14.50 -8.23 -17.54
C PRO A 194 -14.97 -6.97 -18.27
N ASN A 195 -16.10 -6.38 -17.86
CA ASN A 195 -16.65 -5.18 -18.47
C ASN A 195 -16.02 -3.88 -17.97
N THR A 196 -14.96 -3.94 -17.16
CA THR A 196 -14.15 -2.77 -16.74
C THR A 196 -12.72 -2.82 -17.26
N LEU A 197 -12.32 -3.85 -18.02
CA LEU A 197 -10.94 -4.01 -18.48
C LEU A 197 -10.52 -2.94 -19.49
N ASP A 198 -11.47 -2.30 -20.17
CA ASP A 198 -11.28 -1.21 -21.13
C ASP A 198 -11.32 0.20 -20.51
N LEU A 199 -11.48 0.31 -19.18
CA LEU A 199 -11.60 1.57 -18.44
C LEU A 199 -10.27 2.10 -17.89
#